data_AF-A0A954NQY9-F1
#
_entry.id   AF-A0A954NQY9-F1
#
_cell.length_a   1.000
_cell.length_b   1.000
_cell.length_c   1.000
_cell.angle_alpha   90.00
_cell.angle_beta   90.00
_cell.angle_gamma   90.00
#
_symmetry.space_group_name_H-M   'P 1'
#
loop_
_entity.id
_entity.type
_entity.pdbx_description
1 polymer ?
#
loop_
_entity_poly.entity_id
_entity_poly.type
_entity_poly.pdbx_seq_one_letter_code
_entity_poly.pdbx_strand_id
1 'polypeptide(L)'
;KKRGANDIYAAVSHGALSKGVAGKIAASHIKQLFITDTIEGQLDRNSEQITVISVAPLFAQAIQSIHDRSSISMLFPDPPVE
;
A
#
# COMPACT_ATOMS: atom_id res chain seq x y z
N LYS A 1 7.23 -15.03 12.72
CA LYS A 1 6.76 -16.40 13.05
C LYS A 1 7.48 -17.02 14.24
N LYS A 2 8.83 -17.00 14.30
CA LYS A 2 9.65 -17.56 15.40
C LYS A 2 9.25 -17.12 16.83
N ARG A 3 8.63 -15.95 17.00
CA ARG A 3 8.14 -15.43 18.29
C ARG A 3 6.63 -15.65 18.53
N GLY A 4 5.98 -16.58 17.81
CA GLY A 4 4.58 -16.96 18.07
C GLY A 4 3.51 -16.15 17.33
N ALA A 5 3.85 -15.31 16.35
CA ALA A 5 2.85 -14.55 15.59
C ALA A 5 1.90 -15.45 14.78
N ASN A 6 0.58 -15.33 15.00
CA ASN A 6 -0.46 -16.11 14.32
C ASN A 6 -0.52 -15.86 12.82
N ASP A 7 -0.34 -14.61 12.39
CA ASP A 7 -0.26 -14.19 10.99
C ASP A 7 0.73 -13.03 10.85
N ILE A 8 1.22 -12.79 9.64
CA ILE A 8 2.12 -11.68 9.33
C ILE A 8 1.56 -10.95 8.13
N TYR A 9 1.30 -9.66 8.28
CA TYR A 9 0.87 -8.76 7.23
C TYR A 9 1.93 -7.68 7.04
N ALA A 10 2.09 -7.20 5.81
CA ALA A 10 2.99 -6.12 5.49
C ALA A 10 2.26 -5.06 4.65
N ALA A 11 2.61 -3.79 4.85
CA ALA A 11 2.12 -2.68 4.04
C ALA A 11 3.26 -1.72 3.73
N VAL A 12 3.36 -1.27 2.49
CA VAL A 12 4.30 -0.21 2.08
C VAL A 12 3.62 0.77 1.14
N SER A 13 3.88 2.06 1.30
CA SER A 13 3.33 3.06 0.39
C SER A 13 3.84 2.83 -1.03
N HIS A 14 5.13 2.58 -1.22
CA HIS A 14 5.75 2.50 -2.55
C HIS A 14 6.15 1.07 -2.91
N GLY A 15 5.43 0.47 -3.86
CA GLY A 15 5.70 -0.87 -4.38
C GLY A 15 6.82 -0.93 -5.41
N ALA A 16 8.04 -0.54 -5.04
CA ALA A 16 9.24 -0.62 -5.88
C ALA A 16 9.74 -2.07 -6.02
N LEU A 17 8.89 -2.91 -6.61
CA LEU A 17 9.05 -4.35 -6.70
C LEU A 17 10.10 -4.72 -7.77
N SER A 18 11.19 -5.36 -7.34
CA SER A 18 12.20 -5.89 -8.27
C SER A 18 11.75 -7.21 -8.90
N LYS A 19 12.39 -7.60 -10.00
CA LYS A 19 12.21 -8.94 -10.59
C LYS A 19 12.41 -10.06 -9.58
N GLY A 20 11.57 -11.10 -9.64
CA GLY A 20 11.60 -12.28 -8.78
C GLY A 20 11.01 -12.06 -7.39
N VAL A 21 10.42 -10.89 -7.10
CA VAL A 21 9.85 -10.61 -5.78
C VAL A 21 8.60 -11.44 -5.49
N ALA A 22 7.76 -11.74 -6.49
CA ALA A 22 6.59 -12.60 -6.32
C ALA A 22 6.95 -13.96 -5.71
N GLY A 23 8.01 -14.60 -6.23
CA GLY A 23 8.50 -15.87 -5.69
C GLY A 23 9.04 -15.74 -4.26
N LYS A 24 9.72 -14.64 -3.95
CA LYS A 24 10.21 -14.37 -2.59
C LYS A 24 9.07 -14.17 -1.59
N ILE A 25 8.00 -13.47 -1.99
CA ILE A 25 6.82 -13.26 -1.16
C ILE A 25 6.06 -14.59 -0.98
N ALA A 26 5.86 -15.35 -2.06
CA ALA A 26 5.26 -16.69 -2.04
C ALA A 26 5.96 -17.66 -1.08
N ALA A 27 7.30 -17.62 -1.04
CA ALA A 27 8.10 -18.45 -0.14
C ALA A 27 8.22 -17.87 1.29
N SER A 28 7.69 -16.69 1.56
CA SER A 28 7.83 -16.00 2.85
C SER A 28 6.74 -16.41 3.84
N HIS A 29 6.86 -15.91 5.07
CA HIS A 29 5.81 -16.05 6.09
C HIS A 29 4.74 -14.93 6.02
N ILE A 30 4.81 -14.03 5.04
CA ILE A 30 3.85 -12.95 4.85
C ILE A 30 2.56 -13.58 4.29
N LYS A 31 1.45 -13.32 4.96
CA LYS A 31 0.11 -13.73 4.54
C LYS A 31 -0.42 -12.81 3.44
N GLN A 32 -0.34 -11.50 3.65
CA GLN A 32 -0.68 -10.49 2.65
C GLN A 32 0.30 -9.32 2.70
N LEU A 33 0.69 -8.84 1.51
CA LEU A 33 1.42 -7.60 1.28
C LEU A 33 0.50 -6.58 0.61
N PHE A 34 0.30 -5.44 1.24
CA PHE A 34 -0.43 -4.30 0.68
C PHE A 34 0.54 -3.25 0.15
N ILE A 35 0.30 -2.80 -1.07
CA ILE A 35 1.08 -1.73 -1.71
C ILE A 35 0.14 -0.74 -2.38
N THR A 36 0.60 0.48 -2.62
CA THR A 36 -0.19 1.40 -3.45
C THR A 36 0.18 1.31 -4.92
N ASP A 37 -0.66 1.90 -5.78
CA ASP A 37 -0.38 2.13 -7.20
C ASP A 37 0.45 3.41 -7.46
N THR A 38 1.14 3.96 -6.45
CA THR A 38 2.07 5.11 -6.62
C THR A 38 3.23 4.84 -7.60
N ILE A 39 3.54 3.57 -7.87
CA ILE A 39 4.53 3.14 -8.86
C ILE A 39 3.83 2.22 -9.87
N GLU A 40 3.89 2.61 -11.13
CA GLU A 40 3.43 1.83 -12.29
C GLU A 40 4.37 0.63 -12.55
N GLY A 41 3.92 -0.35 -13.32
CA GLY A 41 4.84 -1.37 -13.85
C GLY A 41 5.32 -2.35 -12.81
N GLN A 42 4.42 -2.78 -11.93
CA GLN A 42 4.68 -3.88 -11.00
C GLN A 42 4.64 -5.20 -11.80
N LEU A 43 5.74 -5.42 -12.53
CA LEU A 43 5.98 -6.44 -13.57
C LEU A 43 5.90 -7.88 -13.06
N ASP A 44 5.85 -8.09 -11.75
CA ASP A 44 5.92 -9.39 -11.11
C ASP A 44 4.91 -9.47 -9.95
N ARG A 45 3.65 -9.09 -10.24
CA ARG A 45 2.50 -9.12 -9.32
C ARG A 45 1.82 -10.48 -9.20
N ASN A 46 2.27 -11.51 -9.91
CA ASN A 46 1.56 -12.79 -10.06
C ASN A 46 1.47 -13.64 -8.77
N SER A 47 1.75 -13.05 -7.61
CA SER A 47 1.49 -13.67 -6.30
C SER A 47 0.14 -13.20 -5.78
N GLU A 48 -0.75 -14.16 -5.47
CA GLU A 48 -2.05 -13.91 -4.84
C GLU A 48 -1.96 -13.18 -3.49
N GLN A 49 -0.76 -13.15 -2.90
CA GLN A 49 -0.50 -12.50 -1.61
C GLN A 49 -0.21 -11.00 -1.74
N ILE A 50 -0.17 -10.43 -2.95
CA ILE A 50 0.07 -9.00 -3.17
C ILE A 50 -1.23 -8.31 -3.54
N THR A 51 -1.66 -7.34 -2.73
CA THR A 51 -2.83 -6.49 -2.99
C THR A 51 -2.41 -5.06 -3.24
N VAL A 52 -2.99 -4.46 -4.28
CA VAL A 52 -2.73 -3.07 -4.66
C VAL A 52 -3.92 -2.21 -4.25
N ILE A 53 -3.63 -1.13 -3.54
CA ILE A 53 -4.61 -0.14 -3.07
C ILE A 53 -4.41 1.13 -3.89
N SER A 54 -5.46 1.61 -4.55
CA SER A 54 -5.32 2.82 -5.36
C SER A 54 -5.22 4.07 -4.50
N VAL A 55 -4.24 4.93 -4.77
CA VAL A 55 -4.14 6.29 -4.21
C VAL A 55 -4.81 7.34 -5.10
N ALA A 56 -5.35 6.96 -6.25
CA ALA A 56 -6.01 7.89 -7.16
C ALA A 56 -7.12 8.73 -6.49
N PRO A 57 -8.01 8.18 -5.63
CA PRO A 57 -9.01 9.00 -4.95
C PRO A 57 -8.41 10.03 -4.00
N LEU A 58 -7.32 9.68 -3.31
CA LEU A 58 -6.62 10.59 -2.39
C LEU A 58 -5.96 11.74 -3.16
N PHE A 59 -5.27 11.44 -4.26
CA PHE A 59 -4.65 12.45 -5.11
C PHE A 59 -5.68 13.34 -5.81
N ALA A 60 -6.81 12.79 -6.25
CA ALA A 60 -7.90 13.57 -6.85
C ALA A 60 -8.43 14.62 -5.85
N GLN A 61 -8.67 14.23 -4.59
CA GLN A 61 -9.11 15.17 -3.56
C GLN A 61 -8.04 16.21 -3.24
N ALA A 62 -6.77 15.82 -3.18
CA ALA A 62 -5.68 16.78 -2.98
C ALA A 62 -5.60 17.83 -4.09
N ILE A 63 -5.71 17.41 -5.36
CA ILE A 63 -5.75 18.31 -6.51
C ILE A 63 -6.95 19.25 -6.41
N GLN A 64 -8.12 18.72 -6.08
CA GLN A 64 -9.34 19.52 -5.90
C GLN A 64 -9.18 20.56 -4.79
N SER A 65 -8.65 20.19 -3.62
CA SER A 65 -8.41 21.13 -2.52
C SER A 65 -7.46 22.26 -2.90
N ILE A 66 -6.38 21.94 -3.63
CA ILE A 66 -5.44 22.94 -4.14
C ILE A 66 -6.13 23.89 -5.12
N HIS A 67 -6.92 23.34 -6.05
CA HIS A 67 -7.65 24.13 -7.04
C HIS A 67 -8.66 25.08 -6.39
N ASP A 68 -9.41 24.58 -5.42
CA ASP A 68 -10.48 25.31 -4.73
C ASP A 68 -9.95 26.22 -3.61
N ARG A 69 -8.63 26.23 -3.36
CA ARG A 69 -7.98 26.90 -2.22
C ARG A 69 -8.61 26.52 -0.87
N SER A 70 -9.04 25.28 -0.75
CA SER A 70 -9.56 24.72 0.50
C SER A 70 -8.47 23.98 1.29
N SER A 71 -8.77 23.59 2.52
CA SER A 71 -7.81 22.92 3.40
C SER A 71 -7.51 21.49 2.92
N ILE A 72 -6.22 21.17 2.77
CA ILE A 72 -5.73 19.81 2.49
C ILE A 72 -5.71 18.94 3.75
N SER A 73 -5.64 19.55 4.94
CA SER A 73 -5.55 18.81 6.21
C SER A 73 -6.73 17.86 6.45
N MET A 74 -7.87 18.11 5.79
CA MET A 74 -9.05 17.23 5.79
C MET A 74 -8.76 15.81 5.25
N LEU A 75 -7.72 15.64 4.42
CA LEU A 75 -7.30 14.33 3.90
C LEU A 75 -6.61 13.45 4.95
N PHE A 76 -6.18 14.04 6.06
CA PHE A 76 -5.48 13.37 7.14
C PHE A 76 -6.21 13.67 8.46
N PRO A 77 -7.42 13.15 8.66
CA PRO A 77 -8.11 13.30 9.92
C PRO A 77 -7.26 12.70 11.04
N ASP A 78 -7.31 13.33 12.21
CA ASP A 78 -6.63 12.79 13.39
C ASP A 78 -7.04 11.32 13.57
N PRO A 79 -6.08 10.42 13.86
CA PRO A 79 -6.42 9.05 14.16
C PRO A 79 -7.43 9.05 15.32
N PRO A 80 -8.42 8.15 15.31
CA PRO A 80 -9.33 8.03 16.44
C PRO A 80 -8.50 7.87 17.71
N VAL A 81 -8.76 8.74 18.68
CA VAL A 81 -8.18 8.63 20.02
C VAL A 81 -8.71 7.33 20.61
N GLU A 82 -7.83 6.35 20.80
CA GLU A 82 -8.15 5.15 21.59
C GLU A 82 -8.46 5.50 23.05
#